data_AF-A0A944V7T9-F1
#
_entry.id   AF-A0A944V7T9-F1
#
_cell.length_a   1.000
_cell.length_b   1.000
_cell.length_c   1.000
_cell.angle_alpha   90.00
_cell.angle_beta   90.00
_cell.angle_gamma   90.00
#
_symmetry.space_group_name_H-M   'P 1'
#
loop_
_entity.id
_entity.type
_entity.pdbx_description
1 polymer ?
#
loop_
_entity_poly.entity_id
_entity_poly.type
_entity_poly.pdbx_seq_one_letter_code
_entity_poly.pdbx_strand_id
1 'polypeptide(L)'
;MPKAEIALTQSTGDIADVQNSPDSRNLTIDKVGVKDVRHPVRIQDRSGSEQHTIATFNMYVELPHNFKGTHMSRFVEILSNHEREISVRSFRAMLQETREHLDAGTGHVQMTFPFFLEKTAPITGVKSLMDYQVTLMGEIVGNTVSTEVRVVVPVTSLCPCSKQISEYGAHNQRSHVTVSVKASAFIWIEEIIDIVEKEASC
;
A
#
# COMPACT_ATOMS: atom_id res chain seq x y z
N MET A 1 -32.40 56.81 -4.32
CA MET A 1 -32.72 55.43 -3.93
C MET A 1 -31.46 54.80 -3.36
N PRO A 2 -31.43 54.42 -2.07
CA PRO A 2 -30.23 53.89 -1.44
C PRO A 2 -30.06 52.41 -1.79
N LYS A 3 -28.82 52.01 -2.10
CA LYS A 3 -28.44 50.60 -2.27
C LYS A 3 -28.43 49.94 -0.89
N ALA A 4 -29.24 48.90 -0.71
CA ALA A 4 -29.21 48.07 0.48
C ALA A 4 -27.92 47.24 0.47
N GLU A 5 -27.05 47.50 1.44
CA GLU A 5 -25.87 46.71 1.75
C GLU A 5 -26.32 45.55 2.64
N ILE A 6 -26.34 44.33 2.11
CA ILE A 6 -26.66 43.13 2.86
C ILE A 6 -25.39 42.70 3.59
N ALA A 7 -25.29 43.04 4.87
CA ALA A 7 -24.27 42.47 5.75
C ALA A 7 -24.57 40.99 5.98
N LEU A 8 -23.82 40.12 5.30
CA LEU A 8 -23.75 38.70 5.64
C LEU A 8 -22.94 38.55 6.93
N THR A 9 -23.62 38.51 8.07
CA THR A 9 -23.05 38.04 9.33
C THR A 9 -22.75 36.55 9.18
N GLN A 10 -21.52 36.20 8.79
CA GLN A 10 -21.01 34.84 8.94
C GLN A 10 -20.72 34.61 10.42
N SER A 11 -21.61 33.91 11.12
CA SER A 11 -21.27 33.29 12.39
C SER A 11 -20.38 32.07 12.08
N THR A 12 -19.06 32.26 12.07
CA THR A 12 -18.11 31.15 12.17
C THR A 12 -18.18 30.62 13.59
N GLY A 13 -19.18 29.78 13.88
CA GLY A 13 -19.15 28.94 15.06
C GLY A 13 -18.05 27.93 14.86
N ASP A 14 -16.89 28.15 15.48
CA ASP A 14 -15.83 27.13 15.56
C ASP A 14 -16.44 25.86 16.15
N ILE A 15 -16.50 24.81 15.33
CA ILE A 15 -16.92 23.49 15.78
C ILE A 15 -15.91 23.06 16.83
N ALA A 16 -16.38 22.73 18.03
CA ALA A 16 -15.51 22.26 19.10
C ALA A 16 -14.75 21.01 18.65
N ASP A 17 -13.43 21.00 18.85
CA ASP A 17 -12.57 19.86 18.55
C ASP A 17 -12.77 18.75 19.60
N VAL A 18 -13.84 17.97 19.41
CA VAL A 18 -14.21 16.86 20.30
C VAL A 18 -13.17 15.73 20.24
N GLN A 19 -12.45 15.58 19.12
CA GLN A 19 -11.47 14.52 18.92
C GLN A 19 -10.24 14.70 19.82
N ASN A 20 -9.81 15.95 20.02
CA ASN A 20 -8.75 16.30 20.98
C ASN A 20 -9.20 16.32 22.45
N SER A 21 -10.47 16.09 22.75
CA SER A 21 -10.93 16.07 24.15
C SER A 21 -10.52 14.75 24.86
N PRO A 22 -10.24 14.79 26.18
CA PRO A 22 -9.80 13.59 26.91
C PRO A 22 -10.86 12.49 26.95
N ASP A 23 -10.46 11.25 26.67
CA ASP A 23 -11.30 10.06 26.85
C ASP A 23 -11.11 9.47 28.25
N SER A 24 -12.21 9.27 28.98
CA SER A 24 -12.23 8.74 30.35
C SER A 24 -12.52 7.23 30.41
N ARG A 25 -12.82 6.59 29.28
CA ARG A 25 -13.20 5.17 29.22
C ARG A 25 -12.02 4.22 29.38
N ASN A 26 -10.78 4.73 29.27
CA ASN A 26 -9.54 3.96 29.33
C ASN A 26 -9.50 2.77 28.35
N LEU A 27 -10.07 2.94 27.15
CA LEU A 27 -10.05 1.95 26.08
C LEU A 27 -9.09 2.41 24.98
N THR A 28 -8.09 1.61 24.68
CA THR A 28 -7.22 1.81 23.51
C THR A 28 -7.91 1.33 22.24
N ILE A 29 -7.65 1.98 21.12
CA ILE A 29 -8.03 1.47 19.79
C ILE A 29 -6.77 0.99 19.10
N ASP A 30 -6.71 -0.31 18.81
CA ASP A 30 -5.52 -0.93 18.20
C ASP A 30 -5.15 -0.28 16.87
N LYS A 31 -6.15 0.01 16.01
CA LYS A 31 -5.95 0.64 14.70
C LYS A 31 -7.10 1.57 14.34
N VAL A 32 -6.77 2.82 14.07
CA VAL A 32 -7.69 3.82 13.51
C VAL A 32 -6.97 4.65 12.45
N GLY A 33 -7.71 5.01 11.39
CA GLY A 33 -7.18 5.79 10.28
C GLY A 33 -8.04 5.65 9.03
N VAL A 34 -7.40 5.69 7.86
CA VAL A 34 -8.06 5.67 6.56
C VAL A 34 -7.75 4.39 5.79
N LYS A 35 -8.71 3.94 4.99
CA LYS A 35 -8.62 2.73 4.19
C LYS A 35 -9.10 3.01 2.76
N ASP A 36 -8.53 2.30 1.80
CA ASP A 36 -8.93 2.29 0.39
C ASP A 36 -8.79 3.66 -0.29
N VAL A 37 -7.79 4.46 0.15
CA VAL A 37 -7.49 5.77 -0.43
C VAL A 37 -6.63 5.59 -1.69
N ARG A 38 -7.15 5.99 -2.85
CA ARG A 38 -6.41 5.90 -4.11
C ARG A 38 -5.53 7.12 -4.32
N HIS A 39 -4.26 6.92 -4.62
CA HIS A 39 -3.30 8.00 -4.87
C HIS A 39 -2.30 7.61 -5.99
N PRO A 40 -1.96 8.53 -6.91
CA PRO A 40 -0.93 8.28 -7.92
C PRO A 40 0.45 8.10 -7.29
N VAL A 41 1.25 7.17 -7.80
CA VAL A 41 2.61 6.89 -7.34
C VAL A 41 3.56 6.64 -8.50
N ARG A 42 4.86 6.74 -8.24
CA ARG A 42 5.93 6.40 -9.18
C ARG A 42 6.82 5.33 -8.59
N ILE A 43 6.94 4.20 -9.28
CA ILE A 43 7.69 3.03 -8.84
C ILE A 43 8.87 2.82 -9.77
N GLN A 44 10.07 2.67 -9.21
CA GLN A 44 11.26 2.35 -9.97
C GLN A 44 11.40 0.83 -10.11
N ASP A 45 11.69 0.37 -11.32
CA ASP A 45 12.03 -1.03 -11.60
C ASP A 45 13.55 -1.26 -11.60
N ARG A 46 13.96 -2.52 -11.63
CA ARG A 46 15.37 -2.97 -11.61
C ARG A 46 16.17 -2.48 -12.81
N SER A 47 15.52 -2.11 -13.91
CA SER A 47 16.20 -1.52 -15.09
C SER A 47 16.55 -0.03 -14.88
N GLY A 48 16.03 0.58 -13.82
CA GLY A 48 16.14 2.01 -13.54
C GLY A 48 15.02 2.83 -14.17
N SER A 49 14.08 2.19 -14.87
CA SER A 49 12.92 2.87 -15.46
C SER A 49 11.87 3.13 -14.39
N GLU A 50 11.05 4.16 -14.61
CA GLU A 50 10.00 4.56 -13.68
C GLU A 50 8.62 4.27 -14.26
N GLN A 51 7.78 3.64 -13.46
CA GLN A 51 6.39 3.33 -13.78
C GLN A 51 5.46 4.23 -12.98
N HIS A 52 4.59 4.95 -13.68
CA HIS A 52 3.50 5.70 -13.06
C HIS A 52 2.29 4.80 -12.91
N THR A 53 1.80 4.61 -11.70
CA THR A 53 0.65 3.75 -11.40
C THR A 53 -0.26 4.39 -10.35
N ILE A 54 -1.41 3.77 -10.09
CA ILE A 54 -2.32 4.18 -9.02
C ILE A 54 -2.21 3.15 -7.91
N ALA A 55 -1.87 3.59 -6.71
CA ALA A 55 -1.85 2.76 -5.53
C ALA A 55 -3.08 3.00 -4.66
N THR A 56 -3.47 1.97 -3.92
CA THR A 56 -4.45 2.03 -2.85
C THR A 56 -3.71 2.00 -1.51
N PHE A 57 -3.97 3.00 -0.68
CA PHE A 57 -3.35 3.19 0.62
C PHE A 57 -4.30 2.82 1.76
N ASN A 58 -3.76 2.09 2.73
CA ASN A 58 -4.36 1.91 4.04
C ASN A 58 -3.38 2.42 5.09
N MET A 59 -3.82 3.35 5.92
CA MET A 59 -2.96 4.01 6.91
C MET A 59 -3.65 4.00 8.26
N TYR A 60 -2.93 3.56 9.28
CA TYR A 60 -3.47 3.40 10.63
C TYR A 60 -2.43 3.80 11.67
N VAL A 61 -2.93 4.26 12.81
CA VAL A 61 -2.16 4.41 14.05
C VAL A 61 -2.93 3.76 15.20
N GLU A 62 -2.22 3.41 16.25
CA GLU A 62 -2.84 3.12 17.54
C GLU A 62 -3.34 4.43 18.16
N LEU A 63 -4.55 4.41 18.73
CA LEU A 63 -5.07 5.53 19.49
C LEU A 63 -4.90 5.25 20.99
N PRO A 64 -4.06 6.04 21.68
CA PRO A 64 -3.92 5.94 23.12
C PRO A 64 -5.25 6.22 23.83
N HIS A 65 -5.45 5.58 25.00
CA HIS A 65 -6.71 5.59 25.74
C HIS A 65 -7.18 6.97 26.22
N ASN A 66 -6.31 7.98 26.18
CA ASN A 66 -6.57 9.35 26.61
C ASN A 66 -7.13 10.23 25.48
N PHE A 67 -7.13 9.77 24.22
CA PHE A 67 -7.68 10.50 23.09
C PHE A 67 -9.05 9.95 22.68
N LYS A 68 -10.00 10.83 22.35
CA LYS A 68 -11.33 10.42 21.85
C LYS A 68 -11.36 10.06 20.37
N GLY A 69 -10.40 10.53 19.58
CA GLY A 69 -10.31 10.22 18.15
C GLY A 69 -9.03 10.71 17.49
N THR A 70 -8.76 10.23 16.27
CA THR A 70 -7.68 10.73 15.42
C THR A 70 -8.17 11.81 14.47
N HIS A 71 -7.28 12.74 14.13
CA HIS A 71 -7.48 13.71 13.06
C HIS A 71 -7.40 13.02 11.69
N MET A 72 -8.54 12.59 11.16
CA MET A 72 -8.60 11.80 9.91
C MET A 72 -8.03 12.54 8.69
N SER A 73 -8.15 13.87 8.63
CA SER A 73 -7.61 14.67 7.52
C SER A 73 -6.09 14.60 7.45
N ARG A 74 -5.40 14.45 8.60
CA ARG A 74 -3.93 14.39 8.65
C ARG A 74 -3.36 13.23 7.83
N PHE A 75 -4.07 12.10 7.73
CA PHE A 75 -3.63 11.00 6.86
C PHE A 75 -3.61 11.40 5.37
N VAL A 76 -4.62 12.15 4.94
CA VAL A 76 -4.73 12.63 3.55
C VAL A 76 -3.73 13.76 3.29
N GLU A 77 -3.48 14.61 4.28
CA GLU A 77 -2.45 15.66 4.23
C GLU A 77 -1.06 15.02 4.05
N ILE A 78 -0.73 13.98 4.82
CA ILE A 78 0.53 13.22 4.67
C ILE A 78 0.66 12.73 3.22
N LEU A 79 -0.37 12.06 2.68
CA LEU A 79 -0.32 11.58 1.29
C LEU A 79 -0.13 12.72 0.27
N SER A 80 -0.74 13.87 0.51
CA SER A 80 -0.70 15.03 -0.41
C SER A 80 0.62 15.81 -0.35
N ASN A 81 1.30 15.79 0.79
CA ASN A 81 2.57 16.49 0.99
C ASN A 81 3.76 15.78 0.34
N HIS A 82 3.66 14.47 0.09
CA HIS A 82 4.65 13.74 -0.71
C HIS A 82 4.34 13.94 -2.19
N GLU A 83 5.02 14.91 -2.81
CA GLU A 83 4.93 15.18 -4.25
C GLU A 83 5.19 13.89 -5.06
N ARG A 84 4.16 13.35 -5.73
CA ARG A 84 4.12 12.41 -6.89
C ARG A 84 5.06 11.17 -6.93
N GLU A 85 6.05 11.06 -6.07
CA GLU A 85 7.19 10.16 -6.09
C GLU A 85 7.21 9.34 -4.80
N ILE A 86 6.25 8.44 -4.65
CA ILE A 86 6.25 7.46 -3.56
C ILE A 86 7.13 6.27 -3.97
N SER A 87 8.43 6.41 -3.73
CA SER A 87 9.45 5.36 -3.78
C SER A 87 9.52 4.59 -2.45
N VAL A 88 10.27 3.49 -2.42
CA VAL A 88 10.57 2.75 -1.18
C VAL A 88 11.21 3.66 -0.11
N ARG A 89 12.01 4.65 -0.52
CA ARG A 89 12.65 5.60 0.40
C ARG A 89 11.65 6.59 0.99
N SER A 90 10.79 7.19 0.16
CA SER A 90 9.74 8.10 0.65
C SER A 90 8.66 7.35 1.43
N PHE A 91 8.43 6.07 1.17
CA PHE A 91 7.55 5.22 1.98
C PHE A 91 8.02 5.10 3.44
N ARG A 92 9.35 4.97 3.68
CA ARG A 92 9.90 5.00 5.05
C ARG A 92 9.74 6.37 5.72
N ALA A 93 9.93 7.45 4.98
CA ALA A 93 9.71 8.80 5.49
C ALA A 93 8.23 9.02 5.86
N MET A 94 7.30 8.55 5.02
CA MET A 94 5.86 8.60 5.28
C MET A 94 5.45 7.85 6.54
N LEU A 95 6.04 6.69 6.82
CA LEU A 95 5.80 5.97 8.09
C LEU A 95 6.20 6.80 9.31
N GLN A 96 7.36 7.42 9.25
CA GLN A 96 7.86 8.26 10.34
C GLN A 96 6.98 9.49 10.54
N GLU A 97 6.60 10.16 9.45
CA GLU A 97 5.69 11.31 9.47
C GLU A 97 4.31 10.93 10.02
N THR A 98 3.78 9.75 9.66
CA THR A 98 2.50 9.23 10.19
C THR A 98 2.54 9.11 11.70
N ARG A 99 3.65 8.59 12.26
CA ARG A 99 3.83 8.50 13.71
C ARG A 99 3.90 9.88 14.37
N GLU A 100 4.68 10.79 13.79
CA GLU A 100 4.96 12.12 14.36
C GLU A 100 3.75 13.07 14.29
N HIS A 101 3.05 13.13 13.15
CA HIS A 101 1.88 14.01 12.97
C HIS A 101 0.63 13.55 13.74
N LEU A 102 0.58 12.27 14.13
CA LEU A 102 -0.56 11.68 14.85
C LEU A 102 -0.26 11.36 16.32
N ASP A 103 0.95 11.70 16.80
CA ASP A 103 1.40 11.51 18.19
C ASP A 103 1.10 10.09 18.73
N ALA A 104 1.41 9.09 17.91
CA ALA A 104 1.09 7.69 18.19
C ALA A 104 2.35 6.86 18.45
N GLY A 105 2.25 5.84 19.33
CA GLY A 105 3.35 4.91 19.60
C GLY A 105 3.65 3.95 18.45
N THR A 106 2.63 3.69 17.62
CA THR A 106 2.70 2.79 16.47
C THR A 106 2.04 3.39 15.24
N GLY A 107 2.60 3.08 14.07
CA GLY A 107 2.09 3.53 12.78
C GLY A 107 2.17 2.42 11.74
N HIS A 108 1.14 2.29 10.92
CA HIS A 108 1.05 1.31 9.84
C HIS A 108 0.68 2.01 8.54
N VAL A 109 1.44 1.74 7.49
CA VAL A 109 1.11 2.17 6.13
C VAL A 109 1.19 0.95 5.23
N GLN A 110 0.17 0.77 4.40
CA GLN A 110 0.13 -0.24 3.35
C GLN A 110 -0.14 0.46 2.03
N MET A 111 0.66 0.15 1.01
CA MET A 111 0.52 0.67 -0.34
C MET A 111 0.43 -0.50 -1.32
N THR A 112 -0.72 -0.66 -1.96
CA THR A 112 -1.01 -1.76 -2.89
C THR A 112 -1.19 -1.22 -4.31
N PHE A 113 -0.47 -1.75 -5.29
CA PHE A 113 -0.48 -1.24 -6.68
C PHE A 113 -0.22 -2.35 -7.69
N PRO A 114 -0.71 -2.22 -8.94
CA PRO A 114 -0.27 -3.05 -10.05
C PRO A 114 1.13 -2.62 -10.50
N PHE A 115 2.00 -3.61 -10.72
CA PHE A 115 3.36 -3.46 -11.22
C PHE A 115 3.50 -4.26 -12.51
N PHE A 116 4.06 -3.65 -13.56
CA PHE A 116 4.15 -4.30 -14.87
C PHE A 116 5.59 -4.68 -15.18
N LEU A 117 5.79 -5.88 -15.74
CA LEU A 117 7.07 -6.28 -16.31
C LEU A 117 6.92 -6.66 -17.77
N GLU A 118 7.89 -6.26 -18.57
CA GLU A 118 8.03 -6.77 -19.94
C GLU A 118 8.53 -8.21 -19.89
N LYS A 119 7.76 -9.11 -20.49
CA LYS A 119 8.10 -10.53 -20.68
C LYS A 119 8.33 -10.81 -22.14
N THR A 120 9.31 -11.66 -22.41
CA THR A 120 9.66 -12.10 -23.78
C THR A 120 9.12 -13.50 -23.99
N ALA A 121 8.31 -13.69 -25.02
CA ALA A 121 7.77 -14.99 -25.39
C ALA A 121 8.91 -15.98 -25.73
N PRO A 122 8.88 -17.22 -25.21
CA PRO A 122 10.03 -18.12 -25.23
C PRO A 122 10.45 -18.59 -26.63
N ILE A 123 9.52 -18.61 -27.60
CA ILE A 123 9.78 -19.07 -28.97
C ILE A 123 9.83 -17.90 -29.96
N THR A 124 8.79 -17.04 -29.95
CA THR A 124 8.67 -15.97 -30.94
C THR A 124 9.50 -14.73 -30.60
N GLY A 125 9.96 -14.59 -29.34
CA GLY A 125 10.67 -13.40 -28.87
C GLY A 125 9.79 -12.15 -28.76
N VAL A 126 8.48 -12.27 -28.99
CA VAL A 126 7.54 -11.15 -28.87
C VAL A 126 7.50 -10.68 -27.42
N LYS A 127 7.61 -9.37 -27.23
CA LYS A 127 7.57 -8.72 -25.92
C LYS A 127 6.13 -8.31 -25.57
N SER A 128 5.72 -8.55 -24.33
CA SER A 128 4.41 -8.17 -23.81
C SER A 128 4.50 -7.78 -22.33
N LEU A 129 3.59 -6.91 -21.87
CA LEU A 129 3.50 -6.56 -20.46
C LEU A 129 2.68 -7.60 -19.69
N MET A 130 3.14 -7.94 -18.50
CA MET A 130 2.43 -8.79 -17.53
C MET A 130 2.28 -8.02 -16.22
N ASP A 131 1.09 -8.05 -15.64
CA ASP A 131 0.78 -7.37 -14.38
C ASP A 131 0.96 -8.28 -13.16
N TYR A 132 1.44 -7.66 -12.08
CA TYR A 132 1.62 -8.27 -10.76
C TYR A 132 0.99 -7.36 -9.73
N GLN A 133 0.28 -7.95 -8.76
CA GLN A 133 -0.22 -7.18 -7.63
C GLN A 133 0.87 -7.11 -6.56
N VAL A 134 1.37 -5.91 -6.28
CA VAL A 134 2.39 -5.65 -5.26
C VAL A 134 1.75 -4.93 -4.10
N THR A 135 2.21 -5.24 -2.89
CA THR A 135 1.84 -4.54 -1.66
C THR A 135 3.08 -4.30 -0.81
N LEU A 136 3.41 -3.04 -0.58
CA LEU A 136 4.41 -2.63 0.41
C LEU A 136 3.70 -2.34 1.73
N MET A 137 4.16 -2.96 2.80
CA MET A 137 3.68 -2.74 4.15
C MET A 137 4.82 -2.22 5.01
N GLY A 138 4.53 -1.20 5.78
CA GLY A 138 5.42 -0.60 6.73
C GLY A 138 4.77 -0.55 8.09
N GLU A 139 5.54 -0.85 9.12
CA GLU A 139 5.13 -0.73 10.50
C GLU A 139 6.26 -0.08 11.29
N ILE A 140 5.92 0.96 12.05
CA ILE A 140 6.81 1.61 12.99
C ILE A 140 6.26 1.41 14.40
N VAL A 141 7.09 0.89 15.31
CA VAL A 141 6.78 0.70 16.73
C VAL A 141 7.90 1.33 17.54
N GLY A 142 7.61 2.42 18.26
CA GLY A 142 8.67 3.27 18.81
C GLY A 142 9.61 3.71 17.69
N ASN A 143 10.92 3.49 17.83
CA ASN A 143 11.93 3.81 16.81
C ASN A 143 12.29 2.65 15.86
N THR A 144 11.60 1.51 15.99
CA THR A 144 11.89 0.33 15.16
C THR A 144 10.97 0.34 13.95
N VAL A 145 11.56 0.33 12.75
CA VAL A 145 10.82 0.23 11.48
C VAL A 145 10.96 -1.18 10.94
N SER A 146 9.83 -1.78 10.55
CA SER A 146 9.79 -3.03 9.80
C SER A 146 9.10 -2.80 8.45
N THR A 147 9.56 -3.53 7.43
CA THR A 147 9.01 -3.44 6.07
C THR A 147 8.74 -4.84 5.56
N GLU A 148 7.58 -5.04 4.96
CA GLU A 148 7.17 -6.28 4.32
C GLU A 148 6.80 -6.00 2.86
N VAL A 149 7.29 -6.82 1.95
CA VAL A 149 6.93 -6.79 0.53
C VAL A 149 6.09 -8.02 0.24
N ARG A 150 4.89 -7.82 -0.29
CA ARG A 150 4.01 -8.89 -0.75
C ARG A 150 3.79 -8.78 -2.24
N VAL A 151 3.96 -9.89 -2.95
CA VAL A 151 3.76 -9.98 -4.40
C VAL A 151 2.83 -11.15 -4.69
N VAL A 152 1.82 -10.91 -5.53
CA VAL A 152 0.96 -11.95 -6.09
C VAL A 152 1.42 -12.21 -7.51
N VAL A 153 1.94 -13.40 -7.76
CA VAL A 153 2.49 -13.83 -9.04
C VAL A 153 1.49 -14.79 -9.70
N PRO A 154 0.84 -14.40 -10.81
CA PRO A 154 0.00 -15.30 -11.57
C PRO A 154 0.86 -16.26 -12.40
N VAL A 155 0.62 -17.56 -12.25
CA VAL A 155 1.36 -18.63 -12.94
C VAL A 155 0.40 -19.67 -13.50
N THR A 156 0.88 -20.51 -14.43
CA THR A 156 0.14 -21.70 -14.85
C THR A 156 0.63 -22.88 -14.04
N SER A 157 -0.28 -23.58 -13.37
CA SER A 157 0.02 -24.85 -12.70
C SER A 157 -0.57 -26.00 -13.49
N LEU A 158 0.18 -27.11 -13.60
CA LEU A 158 -0.27 -28.33 -14.25
C LEU A 158 -0.32 -29.47 -13.23
N CYS A 159 -1.44 -30.18 -13.18
CA CYS A 159 -1.64 -31.25 -12.21
C CYS A 159 -0.93 -32.55 -12.66
N PRO A 160 0.13 -33.01 -11.96
CA PRO A 160 0.82 -34.25 -12.33
C PRO A 160 -0.09 -35.47 -12.20
N CYS A 161 -1.02 -35.47 -11.24
CA CYS A 161 -1.96 -36.57 -11.04
C CYS A 161 -2.88 -36.75 -12.25
N SER A 162 -3.38 -35.66 -12.84
CA SER A 162 -4.22 -35.71 -14.05
C SER A 162 -3.45 -36.30 -15.23
N LYS A 163 -2.18 -35.91 -15.40
CA LYS A 163 -1.32 -36.45 -16.45
C LYS A 163 -1.07 -37.95 -16.27
N GLN A 164 -0.93 -38.42 -15.02
CA GLN A 164 -0.65 -39.81 -14.73
C GLN A 164 -1.81 -40.76 -15.07
N ILE A 165 -3.06 -40.30 -15.01
CA ILE A 165 -4.25 -41.12 -15.23
C ILE A 165 -4.88 -40.97 -16.62
N SER A 166 -4.27 -40.20 -17.53
CA SER A 166 -4.83 -39.87 -18.84
C SER A 166 -3.87 -40.25 -19.98
N GLU A 167 -4.39 -40.83 -21.06
CA GLU A 167 -3.60 -41.17 -22.26
C GLU A 167 -3.14 -39.92 -23.04
N TYR A 168 -3.92 -38.84 -22.97
CA TYR A 168 -3.60 -37.55 -23.60
C TYR A 168 -4.12 -36.39 -22.75
N GLY A 169 -3.40 -35.27 -22.80
CA GLY A 169 -3.73 -34.06 -22.05
C GLY A 169 -3.40 -34.13 -20.57
N ALA A 170 -3.51 -32.97 -19.90
CA ALA A 170 -3.43 -32.85 -18.46
C ALA A 170 -4.17 -31.57 -18.05
N HIS A 171 -4.86 -31.61 -16.91
CA HIS A 171 -5.50 -30.43 -16.35
C HIS A 171 -4.44 -29.38 -15.95
N ASN A 172 -4.67 -28.13 -16.37
CA ASN A 172 -3.97 -26.97 -15.88
C ASN A 172 -4.95 -25.84 -15.55
N GLN A 173 -4.46 -24.87 -14.80
CA GLN A 173 -5.24 -23.72 -14.37
C GLN A 173 -4.33 -22.53 -14.07
N ARG A 174 -4.92 -21.35 -14.05
CA ARG A 174 -4.26 -20.17 -13.48
C ARG A 174 -4.21 -20.32 -11.96
N SER A 175 -3.03 -20.10 -11.41
CA SER A 175 -2.79 -20.06 -9.96
C SER A 175 -2.18 -18.74 -9.57
N HIS A 176 -2.46 -18.30 -8.35
CA HIS A 176 -1.82 -17.12 -7.76
C HIS A 176 -0.93 -17.58 -6.63
N VAL A 177 0.37 -17.39 -6.77
CA VAL A 177 1.34 -17.62 -5.70
C VAL A 177 1.56 -16.28 -5.01
N THR A 178 1.21 -16.21 -3.72
CA THR A 178 1.42 -15.00 -2.92
C THR A 178 2.63 -15.19 -2.03
N VAL A 179 3.66 -14.37 -2.21
CA VAL A 179 4.85 -14.37 -1.35
C VAL A 179 4.85 -13.10 -0.53
N SER A 180 5.06 -13.22 0.79
CA SER A 180 5.20 -12.10 1.72
C SER A 180 6.54 -12.19 2.42
N VAL A 181 7.39 -11.19 2.25
CA VAL A 181 8.78 -11.17 2.76
C VAL A 181 8.95 -9.99 3.70
N LYS A 182 9.24 -10.28 4.98
CA LYS A 182 9.76 -9.27 5.91
C LYS A 182 11.21 -8.99 5.56
N ALA A 183 11.47 -7.83 4.99
CA ALA A 183 12.75 -7.49 4.39
C ALA A 183 13.67 -6.83 5.43
N SER A 184 14.83 -7.43 5.69
CA SER A 184 15.90 -6.83 6.51
C SER A 184 16.80 -5.89 5.71
N ALA A 185 16.76 -5.99 4.38
CA ALA A 185 17.49 -5.16 3.43
C ALA A 185 16.60 -4.85 2.22
N PHE A 186 17.10 -4.04 1.30
CA PHE A 186 16.40 -3.77 0.04
C PHE A 186 16.30 -5.04 -0.82
N ILE A 187 15.13 -5.27 -1.43
CA ILE A 187 14.84 -6.41 -2.33
C ILE A 187 14.05 -5.83 -3.51
N TRP A 188 14.43 -6.20 -4.74
CA TRP A 188 13.65 -5.87 -5.93
C TRP A 188 12.38 -6.71 -5.98
N ILE A 189 11.26 -6.10 -6.40
CA ILE A 189 9.99 -6.82 -6.60
C ILE A 189 10.21 -7.97 -7.60
N GLU A 190 11.02 -7.70 -8.62
CA GLU A 190 11.42 -8.61 -9.68
C GLU A 190 12.16 -9.84 -9.16
N GLU A 191 12.96 -9.72 -8.10
CA GLU A 191 13.65 -10.89 -7.54
C GLU A 191 12.65 -11.89 -6.95
N ILE A 192 11.59 -11.41 -6.29
CA ILE A 192 10.51 -12.25 -5.77
C ILE A 192 9.75 -12.91 -6.93
N ILE A 193 9.44 -12.14 -7.98
CA ILE A 193 8.76 -12.64 -9.18
C ILE A 193 9.60 -13.73 -9.87
N ASP A 194 10.89 -13.45 -10.10
CA ASP A 194 11.83 -14.35 -10.78
C ASP A 194 11.93 -15.70 -10.05
N ILE A 195 11.99 -15.70 -8.71
CA ILE A 195 12.01 -16.93 -7.90
C ILE A 195 10.74 -17.75 -8.11
N VAL A 196 9.57 -17.11 -8.05
CA VAL A 196 8.29 -17.82 -8.15
C VAL A 196 8.07 -18.38 -9.56
N GLU A 197 8.34 -17.58 -10.60
CA GLU A 197 8.18 -18.02 -11.99
C GLU A 197 9.13 -19.16 -12.35
N LYS A 198 10.34 -19.18 -11.79
CA LYS A 198 11.31 -20.26 -12.00
C LYS A 198 10.83 -21.62 -11.46
N GLU A 199 10.02 -21.61 -10.40
CA GLU A 199 9.49 -22.83 -9.78
C GLU A 199 8.07 -23.20 -10.28
N ALA A 200 7.48 -22.38 -11.16
CA ALA A 200 6.17 -22.62 -11.74
C ALA A 200 6.21 -23.73 -12.81
N SER A 201 5.04 -24.33 -13.10
CA SER A 201 4.96 -25.28 -14.23
C SER A 201 5.16 -24.57 -15.58
N CYS A 202 4.66 -23.34 -15.71
CA CYS A 202 4.88 -22.41 -16.81
C CYS A 202 4.46 -20.98 -16.44
#